data_AF-A0A3L9I2I8-F1
#
_entry.id   AF-A0A3L9I2I8-F1
#
_cell.length_a   1.000
_cell.length_b   1.000
_cell.length_c   1.000
_cell.angle_alpha   90.00
_cell.angle_beta   90.00
_cell.angle_gamma   90.00
#
_symmetry.space_group_name_H-M   'P 1'
#
loop_
_entity.id
_entity.type
_entity.pdbx_description
1 polymer ?
#
loop_
_entity_poly.entity_id
_entity_poly.type
_entity_poly.pdbx_seq_one_letter_code
_entity_poly.pdbx_strand_id
1 'polypeptide(L)'
;MLDPNLLRNEPDAVAEKLARRGFKLDVDKLGALEERRKVLQVKTENLQAERNSRSKSIGQAKARGEDIEPLRLEVNKLGEELDAAKAELDALQAEIRDIALTIPNLPADEVPVGKDENDNVEVSRWGTPREFDFEVRDHVTLGEMHSGLDFAAAVKLTGSRFVVMKGQIARMHRALSQFMLDLHTEQHGYSENYVPYLVNQDTLYGTGQLPKFAGDLFHTRPLEEEADTSNYALIPTAEVPLTNLVRGEIIDEDDLPIKMTAHTPCFRSEAGSYGRDTRGLIRMHQFDKVEMVQIVRP
;
A
#
# COMPACT_ATOMS: atom_id res chain seq x y z
N MET A 1 1.59 -1.78 -8.12
CA MET A 1 0.89 -2.71 -9.05
C MET A 1 1.83 -3.00 -10.22
N LEU A 2 1.86 -4.22 -10.74
CA LEU A 2 2.62 -4.54 -11.96
C LEU A 2 1.96 -3.89 -13.19
N ASP A 3 2.73 -3.72 -14.28
CA ASP A 3 2.19 -3.25 -15.56
C ASP A 3 1.10 -4.21 -16.07
N PRO A 4 -0.15 -3.74 -16.29
CA PRO A 4 -1.22 -4.55 -16.85
C PRO A 4 -0.88 -5.16 -18.22
N ASN A 5 -0.06 -4.49 -19.03
CA ASN A 5 0.34 -5.02 -20.33
C ASN A 5 1.31 -6.19 -20.18
N LEU A 6 2.23 -6.11 -19.21
CA LEU A 6 3.14 -7.21 -18.89
C LEU A 6 2.35 -8.45 -18.44
N LEU A 7 1.35 -8.27 -17.57
CA LEU A 7 0.48 -9.37 -17.11
C LEU A 7 -0.32 -10.03 -18.24
N ARG A 8 -0.66 -9.29 -19.30
CA ARG A 8 -1.43 -9.82 -20.44
C ARG A 8 -0.55 -10.51 -21.47
N ASN A 9 0.62 -9.95 -21.75
CA ASN A 9 1.46 -10.38 -22.87
C ASN A 9 2.48 -11.44 -22.46
N GLU A 10 2.93 -11.42 -21.21
CA GLU A 10 4.00 -12.30 -20.71
C GLU A 10 3.65 -12.96 -19.36
N PRO A 11 2.44 -13.52 -19.18
CA PRO A 11 1.98 -14.04 -17.89
C PRO A 11 2.86 -15.18 -17.35
N ASP A 12 3.38 -16.03 -18.23
CA ASP A 12 4.24 -17.16 -17.84
C ASP A 12 5.59 -16.68 -17.27
N ALA A 13 6.20 -15.67 -17.90
CA ALA A 13 7.44 -15.08 -17.42
C ALA A 13 7.26 -14.36 -16.08
N VAL A 14 6.12 -13.66 -15.91
CA VAL A 14 5.74 -13.06 -14.63
C VAL A 14 5.54 -14.14 -13.56
N ALA A 15 4.83 -15.22 -13.88
CA ALA A 15 4.60 -16.33 -12.95
C ALA A 15 5.91 -16.99 -12.50
N GLU A 16 6.87 -17.20 -13.42
CA GLU A 16 8.19 -17.75 -13.11
C GLU A 16 8.97 -16.83 -12.14
N LYS A 17 8.99 -15.52 -12.38
CA LYS A 17 9.66 -14.58 -11.47
C LYS A 17 8.99 -14.52 -10.10
N LEU A 18 7.66 -14.55 -10.05
CA LEU A 18 6.90 -14.55 -8.79
C LEU A 18 7.08 -15.84 -7.99
N ALA A 19 7.31 -16.97 -8.66
CA ALA A 19 7.59 -18.25 -8.00
C ALA A 19 8.87 -18.19 -7.16
N ARG A 20 9.85 -17.35 -7.51
CA ARG A 20 11.04 -17.08 -6.67
C ARG A 20 10.72 -16.48 -5.32
N ARG A 21 9.55 -15.85 -5.16
CA ARG A 21 9.02 -15.33 -3.88
C ARG A 21 8.06 -16.31 -3.19
N GLY A 22 7.92 -17.53 -3.70
CA GLY A 22 6.91 -18.49 -3.24
C GLY A 22 5.47 -18.10 -3.58
N PHE A 23 5.26 -17.12 -4.48
CA PHE A 23 3.92 -16.71 -4.91
C PHE A 23 3.50 -17.46 -6.17
N LYS A 24 2.35 -18.13 -6.14
CA LYS A 24 1.77 -18.80 -7.31
C LYS A 24 0.75 -17.89 -7.99
N LEU A 25 1.10 -17.39 -9.17
CA LEU A 25 0.17 -16.66 -10.03
C LEU A 25 -0.81 -17.63 -10.71
N ASP A 26 -2.12 -17.35 -10.63
CA ASP A 26 -3.15 -18.11 -11.33
C ASP A 26 -3.34 -17.59 -12.76
N VAL A 27 -2.44 -18.03 -13.65
CA VAL A 27 -2.39 -17.61 -15.05
C VAL A 27 -3.67 -18.01 -15.80
N ASP A 28 -4.21 -19.21 -15.53
CA ASP A 28 -5.43 -19.69 -16.18
C ASP A 28 -6.64 -18.82 -15.84
N LYS A 29 -6.80 -18.47 -14.56
CA LYS A 29 -7.88 -17.58 -14.13
C LYS A 29 -7.75 -16.19 -14.76
N LEU A 30 -6.54 -15.60 -14.74
CA LEU A 30 -6.31 -14.30 -15.36
C LEU A 30 -6.57 -14.32 -16.87
N GLY A 31 -6.13 -15.37 -17.56
CA GLY A 31 -6.40 -15.56 -18.99
C GLY A 31 -7.91 -15.64 -19.29
N ALA A 32 -8.65 -16.44 -18.51
CA ALA A 32 -10.10 -16.56 -18.67
C ALA A 32 -10.84 -15.24 -18.44
N LEU A 33 -10.46 -14.47 -17.42
CA LEU A 33 -11.04 -13.16 -17.13
C LEU A 33 -10.73 -12.14 -18.24
N GLU A 34 -9.49 -12.10 -18.73
CA GLU A 34 -9.10 -11.18 -19.80
C GLU A 34 -9.80 -11.51 -21.12
N GLU A 35 -9.97 -12.79 -21.48
CA GLU A 35 -10.75 -13.17 -22.68
C GLU A 35 -12.22 -12.75 -22.57
N ARG A 36 -12.84 -12.98 -21.41
CA ARG A 36 -14.21 -12.49 -21.16
C ARG A 36 -14.29 -10.97 -21.25
N ARG A 37 -13.28 -10.26 -20.72
CA ARG A 37 -13.21 -8.79 -20.75
C ARG A 37 -13.13 -8.29 -22.19
N LYS A 38 -12.33 -8.91 -23.06
CA LYS A 38 -12.27 -8.56 -24.48
C LYS A 38 -13.62 -8.71 -25.17
N VAL A 39 -14.31 -9.84 -24.95
CA VAL A 39 -15.64 -10.08 -25.55
C VAL A 39 -16.66 -9.03 -25.09
N LEU A 40 -16.70 -8.73 -23.79
CA LEU A 40 -17.59 -7.72 -23.23
C LEU A 40 -17.25 -6.30 -23.70
N GLN A 41 -15.96 -5.97 -23.79
CA GLN A 41 -15.49 -4.69 -24.32
C GLN A 41 -16.00 -4.47 -25.75
N VAL A 42 -15.80 -5.44 -26.64
CA VAL A 42 -16.28 -5.36 -28.04
C VAL A 42 -17.80 -5.26 -28.10
N LYS A 43 -18.52 -6.02 -27.27
CA LYS A 43 -19.99 -5.93 -27.19
C LYS A 43 -20.45 -4.53 -26.78
N THR A 44 -19.84 -3.97 -25.73
CA THR A 44 -20.16 -2.63 -25.22
C THR A 44 -19.87 -1.55 -26.25
N GLU A 45 -18.74 -1.64 -26.97
CA GLU A 45 -18.39 -0.72 -28.05
C GLU A 45 -19.37 -0.78 -29.23
N ASN A 46 -19.77 -1.99 -29.63
CA ASN A 46 -20.76 -2.20 -30.69
C ASN A 46 -22.14 -1.62 -30.30
N LEU A 47 -22.62 -1.90 -29.09
CA LEU A 47 -23.87 -1.34 -28.57
C LEU A 47 -23.82 0.19 -28.48
N GLN A 48 -22.68 0.74 -28.05
CA GLN A 48 -22.46 2.18 -27.97
C GLN A 48 -22.50 2.84 -29.37
N ALA A 49 -21.87 2.20 -30.36
CA ALA A 49 -21.89 2.65 -31.75
C ALA A 49 -23.30 2.58 -32.36
N GLU A 50 -24.02 1.47 -32.13
CA GLU A 50 -25.37 1.27 -32.63
C GLU A 50 -26.36 2.27 -32.01
N ARG A 51 -26.33 2.45 -30.69
CA ARG A 51 -27.15 3.46 -29.99
C ARG A 51 -26.90 4.85 -30.57
N ASN A 52 -25.64 5.25 -30.72
CA ASN A 52 -25.27 6.56 -31.26
C ASN A 52 -25.77 6.76 -32.70
N SER A 53 -25.67 5.71 -33.53
CA SER A 53 -26.18 5.72 -34.90
C SER A 53 -27.71 5.88 -34.93
N ARG A 54 -28.43 5.07 -34.16
CA ARG A 54 -29.90 5.09 -34.07
C ARG A 54 -30.43 6.41 -33.50
N SER A 55 -29.76 6.99 -32.50
CA SER A 55 -30.09 8.31 -31.96
C SER A 55 -29.96 9.42 -33.01
N LYS A 56 -28.94 9.36 -33.89
CA LYS A 56 -28.83 10.29 -35.03
C LYS A 56 -29.99 10.11 -36.02
N SER A 57 -30.37 8.87 -36.31
CA SER A 57 -31.51 8.57 -37.20
C SER A 57 -32.84 9.12 -36.68
N ILE A 58 -33.07 9.14 -35.36
CA ILE A 58 -34.25 9.80 -34.75
C ILE A 58 -34.29 11.29 -35.10
N GLY A 59 -33.15 12.00 -34.95
CA GLY A 59 -33.07 13.42 -35.29
C GLY A 59 -33.38 13.69 -36.76
N GLN A 60 -32.90 12.83 -37.65
CA GLN A 60 -33.18 12.91 -39.09
C GLN A 60 -34.64 12.60 -39.43
N ALA A 61 -35.22 11.55 -38.86
CA ALA A 61 -36.62 11.18 -39.06
C ALA A 61 -37.59 12.27 -38.53
N LYS A 62 -37.28 12.85 -37.37
CA LYS A 62 -38.01 13.99 -36.81
C LYS A 62 -37.98 15.21 -37.74
N ALA A 63 -36.83 15.48 -38.38
CA ALA A 63 -36.70 16.56 -39.35
C ALA A 63 -37.50 16.32 -40.65
N ARG A 64 -37.74 15.05 -41.00
CA ARG A 64 -38.57 14.64 -42.15
C ARG A 64 -40.06 14.49 -41.82
N GLY A 65 -40.46 14.69 -40.57
CA GLY A 65 -41.86 14.55 -40.13
C GLY A 65 -42.36 13.09 -40.05
N GLU A 66 -41.44 12.13 -39.95
CA GLU A 66 -41.74 10.71 -39.81
C GLU A 66 -42.14 10.34 -38.37
N ASP A 67 -42.86 9.24 -38.18
CA ASP A 67 -43.11 8.69 -36.86
C ASP A 67 -41.81 8.14 -36.24
N ILE A 68 -41.40 8.74 -35.12
CA ILE A 68 -40.17 8.41 -34.41
C ILE A 68 -40.37 7.43 -33.27
N GLU A 69 -41.62 7.09 -32.92
CA GLU A 69 -41.89 6.25 -31.75
C GLU A 69 -41.27 4.84 -31.85
N PRO A 70 -41.26 4.17 -33.02
CA PRO A 70 -40.55 2.89 -33.18
C PRO A 70 -39.04 3.03 -32.95
N LEU A 71 -38.42 4.08 -33.50
CA LEU A 71 -36.99 4.34 -33.33
C LEU A 71 -36.64 4.70 -31.88
N ARG A 72 -37.54 5.41 -31.18
CA ARG A 72 -37.38 5.76 -29.77
C ARG A 72 -37.39 4.51 -28.88
N LEU A 73 -38.30 3.57 -29.14
CA LEU A 73 -38.35 2.29 -28.43
C LEU A 73 -37.08 1.46 -28.67
N GLU A 74 -36.57 1.40 -29.90
CA GLU A 74 -35.30 0.73 -30.23
C GLU A 74 -34.11 1.35 -29.47
N VAL A 75 -33.99 2.68 -29.46
CA VAL A 75 -32.90 3.37 -28.74
C VAL A 75 -32.98 3.19 -27.23
N ASN A 76 -34.19 3.17 -26.66
CA ASN A 76 -34.38 2.91 -25.24
C ASN A 76 -33.91 1.49 -24.88
N LYS A 77 -34.29 0.48 -25.68
CA LYS A 77 -33.84 -0.90 -25.48
C LYS A 77 -32.32 -1.05 -25.62
N LEU A 78 -31.72 -0.41 -26.63
CA LEU A 78 -30.26 -0.37 -26.78
C LEU A 78 -29.57 0.35 -25.60
N GLY A 79 -30.24 1.35 -25.02
CA GLY A 79 -29.78 2.00 -23.79
C GLY A 79 -29.72 1.04 -22.61
N GLU A 80 -30.80 0.30 -22.36
CA GLU A 80 -30.87 -0.71 -21.30
C GLU A 80 -29.83 -1.82 -21.48
N GLU A 81 -29.68 -2.34 -22.72
CA GLU A 81 -28.68 -3.37 -23.05
C GLU A 81 -27.24 -2.84 -22.87
N LEU A 82 -26.98 -1.58 -23.25
CA LEU A 82 -25.68 -0.94 -23.10
C LEU A 82 -25.34 -0.71 -21.63
N ASP A 83 -26.30 -0.23 -20.83
CA ASP A 83 -26.08 0.03 -19.40
C ASP A 83 -25.82 -1.29 -18.65
N ALA A 84 -26.54 -2.36 -19.00
CA ALA A 84 -26.27 -3.70 -18.48
C ALA A 84 -24.87 -4.23 -18.90
N ALA A 85 -24.47 -4.04 -20.16
CA ALA A 85 -23.16 -4.47 -20.65
C ALA A 85 -22.01 -3.68 -19.99
N LYS A 86 -22.20 -2.39 -19.72
CA LYS A 86 -21.25 -1.56 -18.97
C LYS A 86 -21.12 -2.04 -17.52
N ALA A 87 -22.23 -2.26 -16.84
CA ALA A 87 -22.21 -2.78 -15.47
C ALA A 87 -21.50 -4.14 -15.37
N GLU A 88 -21.72 -5.05 -16.33
CA GLU A 88 -21.03 -6.33 -16.38
C GLU A 88 -19.52 -6.16 -16.63
N LEU A 89 -19.14 -5.28 -17.55
CA LEU A 89 -17.75 -4.98 -17.86
C LEU A 89 -17.03 -4.34 -16.66
N ASP A 90 -17.66 -3.38 -15.99
CA ASP A 90 -17.11 -2.69 -14.81
C ASP A 90 -16.88 -3.67 -13.66
N ALA A 91 -17.84 -4.58 -13.42
CA ALA A 91 -17.71 -5.63 -12.41
C ALA A 91 -16.54 -6.59 -12.74
N LEU A 92 -16.39 -6.97 -14.01
CA LEU A 92 -15.29 -7.84 -14.44
C LEU A 92 -13.93 -7.14 -14.34
N GLN A 93 -13.86 -5.86 -14.70
CA GLN A 93 -12.64 -5.06 -14.53
C GLN A 93 -12.26 -4.89 -13.06
N ALA A 94 -13.24 -4.74 -12.18
CA ALA A 94 -13.01 -4.73 -10.74
C ALA A 94 -12.42 -6.05 -10.25
N GLU A 95 -12.95 -7.20 -10.68
CA GLU A 95 -12.38 -8.51 -10.33
C GLU A 95 -10.92 -8.66 -10.79
N ILE A 96 -10.62 -8.27 -12.03
CA ILE A 96 -9.24 -8.30 -12.57
C ILE A 96 -8.33 -7.38 -11.75
N ARG A 97 -8.78 -6.16 -11.44
CA ARG A 97 -8.03 -5.20 -10.63
C ARG A 97 -7.76 -5.74 -9.24
N ASP A 98 -8.74 -6.35 -8.59
CA ASP A 98 -8.60 -6.88 -7.23
C ASP A 98 -7.55 -8.00 -7.19
N ILE A 99 -7.53 -8.88 -8.20
CA ILE A 99 -6.46 -9.88 -8.35
C ILE A 99 -5.12 -9.16 -8.55
N ALA A 100 -5.03 -8.22 -9.49
CA ALA A 100 -3.79 -7.52 -9.83
C ALA A 100 -3.18 -6.76 -8.63
N LEU A 101 -4.02 -6.18 -7.77
CA LEU A 101 -3.60 -5.48 -6.56
C LEU A 101 -3.04 -6.41 -5.48
N THR A 102 -3.29 -7.72 -5.56
CA THR A 102 -2.74 -8.71 -4.61
C THR A 102 -1.40 -9.31 -5.04
N ILE A 103 -1.00 -9.08 -6.29
CA ILE A 103 0.26 -9.60 -6.86
C ILE A 103 1.43 -8.79 -6.30
N PRO A 104 2.43 -9.42 -5.64
CA PRO A 104 3.59 -8.71 -5.13
C PRO A 104 4.49 -8.21 -6.27
N ASN A 105 5.42 -7.31 -5.95
CA ASN A 105 6.37 -6.83 -6.94
C ASN A 105 7.31 -7.96 -7.43
N LEU A 106 7.76 -7.87 -8.69
CA LEU A 106 8.74 -8.80 -9.25
C LEU A 106 10.09 -8.61 -8.54
N PRO A 107 10.77 -9.69 -8.12
CA PRO A 107 12.13 -9.57 -7.62
C PRO A 107 13.06 -9.15 -8.78
N ALA A 108 14.00 -8.25 -8.49
CA ALA A 108 15.09 -7.93 -9.42
C ALA A 108 16.00 -9.15 -9.64
N ASP A 109 16.67 -9.20 -10.78
CA ASP A 109 17.47 -10.38 -11.18
C ASP A 109 18.69 -10.61 -10.27
N GLU A 110 19.17 -9.56 -9.61
CA GLU A 110 20.27 -9.60 -8.62
C GLU A 110 19.85 -10.16 -7.25
N VAL A 111 18.55 -10.27 -6.96
CA VAL A 111 18.07 -10.79 -5.68
C VAL A 111 18.26 -12.31 -5.66
N PRO A 112 19.02 -12.87 -4.70
CA PRO A 112 19.23 -14.31 -4.61
C PRO A 112 17.89 -15.03 -4.34
N VAL A 113 17.74 -16.21 -4.94
CA VAL A 113 16.57 -17.07 -4.68
C VAL A 113 16.71 -17.68 -3.29
N GLY A 114 15.67 -17.56 -2.47
CA GLY A 114 15.60 -18.10 -1.12
C GLY A 114 14.16 -18.35 -0.70
N LYS A 115 13.97 -19.28 0.24
CA LYS A 115 12.65 -19.67 0.77
C LYS A 115 12.24 -18.83 1.97
N ASP A 116 13.19 -18.56 2.86
CA ASP A 116 12.97 -17.87 4.13
C ASP A 116 14.22 -17.09 4.57
N GLU A 117 14.20 -16.51 5.77
CA GLU A 117 15.27 -15.63 6.28
C GLU A 117 16.64 -16.31 6.42
N ASN A 118 16.71 -17.64 6.43
CA ASN A 118 17.97 -18.38 6.57
C ASN A 118 18.79 -18.42 5.26
N ASP A 119 18.15 -18.13 4.12
CA ASP A 119 18.81 -18.09 2.81
C ASP A 119 19.37 -16.70 2.47
N ASN A 120 19.22 -15.73 3.39
CA ASN A 120 19.78 -14.39 3.22
C ASN A 120 21.32 -14.41 3.21
N VAL A 121 21.91 -13.63 2.30
CA VAL A 121 23.37 -13.53 2.14
C VAL A 121 23.89 -12.28 2.85
N GLU A 122 24.83 -12.44 3.79
CA GLU A 122 25.52 -11.33 4.44
C GLU A 122 26.45 -10.62 3.43
N VAL A 123 26.15 -9.35 3.12
CA VAL A 123 26.94 -8.55 2.17
C VAL A 123 28.16 -7.91 2.84
N SER A 124 28.00 -7.38 4.04
CA SER A 124 29.06 -6.71 4.78
C SER A 124 28.81 -6.72 6.28
N ARG A 125 29.88 -6.49 7.05
CA ARG A 125 29.86 -6.36 8.51
C ARG A 125 30.75 -5.19 8.91
N TRP A 126 30.28 -4.37 9.84
CA TRP A 126 31.03 -3.22 10.34
C TRP A 126 31.14 -3.25 11.86
N GLY A 127 32.34 -2.98 12.38
CA GLY A 127 32.66 -3.07 13.81
C GLY A 127 32.94 -4.50 14.29
N THR A 128 33.15 -4.63 15.60
CA THR A 128 33.38 -5.93 16.27
C THR A 128 32.44 -6.03 17.48
N PRO A 129 31.62 -7.08 17.62
CA PRO A 129 30.80 -7.28 18.81
C PRO A 129 31.64 -7.20 20.07
N ARG A 130 31.22 -6.36 21.03
CA ARG A 130 31.98 -6.12 22.25
C ARG A 130 32.04 -7.37 23.11
N GLU A 131 33.24 -7.69 23.60
CA GLU A 131 33.43 -8.65 24.70
C GLU A 131 33.20 -7.95 26.04
N PHE A 132 32.51 -8.65 26.95
CA PHE A 132 32.20 -8.15 28.29
C PHE A 132 32.85 -9.06 29.33
N ASP A 133 33.36 -8.46 30.39
CA ASP A 133 33.93 -9.12 31.57
C ASP A 133 32.88 -9.37 32.68
N PHE A 134 31.60 -9.18 32.35
CA PHE A 134 30.45 -9.39 33.22
C PHE A 134 29.27 -10.00 32.46
N GLU A 135 28.29 -10.54 33.20
CA GLU A 135 27.06 -11.07 32.63
C GLU A 135 26.22 -9.96 31.98
N VAL A 136 26.06 -10.04 30.66
CA VAL A 136 25.32 -9.05 29.87
C VAL A 136 23.84 -9.10 30.22
N ARG A 137 23.26 -7.94 30.53
CA ARG A 137 21.82 -7.77 30.81
C ARG A 137 21.10 -7.26 29.57
N ASP A 138 19.87 -7.73 29.36
CA ASP A 138 19.03 -7.23 28.28
C ASP A 138 18.56 -5.79 28.53
N HIS A 139 18.03 -5.13 27.49
CA HIS A 139 17.56 -3.75 27.60
C HIS A 139 16.34 -3.61 28.52
N VAL A 140 15.59 -4.68 28.79
CA VAL A 140 14.45 -4.66 29.72
C VAL A 140 14.95 -4.53 31.14
N THR A 141 15.87 -5.40 31.56
CA THR A 141 16.49 -5.36 32.88
C THR A 141 17.23 -4.04 33.10
N LEU A 142 17.97 -3.54 32.11
CA LEU A 142 18.60 -2.21 32.20
C LEU A 142 17.56 -1.09 32.34
N GLY A 143 16.46 -1.16 31.57
CA GLY A 143 15.36 -0.19 31.66
C GLY A 143 14.66 -0.19 33.02
N GLU A 144 14.43 -1.37 33.60
CA GLU A 144 13.85 -1.55 34.94
C GLU A 144 14.78 -1.02 36.05
N MET A 145 16.08 -1.34 35.97
CA MET A 145 17.10 -0.85 36.92
C MET A 145 17.12 0.69 37.01
N HIS A 146 16.85 1.37 35.90
CA HIS A 146 16.80 2.83 35.82
C HIS A 146 15.38 3.41 35.95
N SER A 147 14.36 2.59 36.19
CA SER A 147 12.94 3.00 36.20
C SER A 147 12.54 3.78 34.93
N GLY A 148 13.21 3.50 33.81
CA GLY A 148 13.10 4.25 32.57
C GLY A 148 12.29 3.55 31.47
N LEU A 149 12.08 2.22 31.57
CA LEU A 149 11.15 1.46 30.74
C LEU A 149 10.11 0.79 31.64
N ASP A 150 8.85 1.21 31.54
CA ASP A 150 7.75 0.74 32.38
C ASP A 150 6.67 0.05 31.54
N PHE A 151 6.83 -1.26 31.37
CA PHE A 151 5.89 -2.11 30.62
C PHE A 151 4.59 -2.36 31.40
N ALA A 152 4.66 -2.46 32.73
CA ALA A 152 3.48 -2.69 33.56
C ALA A 152 2.52 -1.48 33.52
N ALA A 153 3.06 -0.26 33.54
CA ALA A 153 2.26 0.94 33.33
C ALA A 153 1.62 0.97 31.94
N ALA A 154 2.35 0.57 30.89
CA ALA A 154 1.80 0.51 29.54
C ALA A 154 0.66 -0.53 29.40
N VAL A 155 0.80 -1.70 30.03
CA VAL A 155 -0.26 -2.71 30.11
C VAL A 155 -1.50 -2.16 30.80
N LYS A 156 -1.33 -1.40 31.89
CA LYS A 156 -2.44 -0.74 32.60
C LYS A 156 -3.14 0.31 31.74
N LEU A 157 -2.39 1.06 30.93
CA LEU A 157 -2.93 2.15 30.10
C LEU A 157 -3.57 1.66 28.81
N THR A 158 -3.01 0.59 28.21
CA THR A 158 -3.34 0.20 26.83
C THR A 158 -3.41 -1.32 26.68
N GLY A 159 -2.35 -2.04 27.04
CA GLY A 159 -2.26 -3.49 26.85
C GLY A 159 -0.84 -3.97 26.61
N SER A 160 -0.68 -5.23 26.19
CA SER A 160 0.62 -5.80 25.81
C SER A 160 1.25 -5.09 24.61
N ARG A 161 2.56 -5.20 24.44
CA ARG A 161 3.33 -4.61 23.32
C ARG A 161 3.27 -3.07 23.22
N PHE A 162 3.09 -2.40 24.35
CA PHE A 162 3.30 -0.97 24.53
C PHE A 162 4.34 -0.73 25.64
N VAL A 163 4.91 0.48 25.68
CA VAL A 163 5.87 0.88 26.72
C VAL A 163 5.64 2.32 27.18
N VAL A 164 5.87 2.60 28.46
CA VAL A 164 6.02 3.96 28.98
C VAL A 164 7.50 4.20 29.24
N MET A 165 8.10 5.18 28.55
CA MET A 165 9.48 5.60 28.81
C MET A 165 9.53 6.78 29.78
N LYS A 166 10.50 6.80 30.70
CA LYS A 166 10.63 7.83 31.74
C LYS A 166 12.05 8.38 31.84
N GLY A 167 12.17 9.62 32.33
CA GLY A 167 13.44 10.23 32.72
C GLY A 167 14.48 10.26 31.60
N GLN A 168 15.72 9.89 31.92
CA GLN A 168 16.84 9.95 30.97
C GLN A 168 16.71 8.96 29.80
N ILE A 169 16.01 7.82 29.97
CA ILE A 169 15.77 6.89 28.86
C ILE A 169 14.84 7.53 27.82
N ALA A 170 13.75 8.17 28.25
CA ALA A 170 12.89 8.93 27.35
C ALA A 170 13.62 10.09 26.67
N ARG A 171 14.50 10.79 27.40
CA ARG A 171 15.35 11.85 26.82
C ARG A 171 16.29 11.28 25.76
N MET A 172 16.92 10.13 26.01
CA MET A 172 17.81 9.46 25.06
C MET A 172 17.05 9.00 23.81
N HIS A 173 15.86 8.42 23.96
CA HIS A 173 14.99 8.05 22.84
C HIS A 173 14.71 9.26 21.95
N ARG A 174 14.32 10.41 22.53
CA ARG A 174 14.16 11.66 21.78
C ARG A 174 15.46 12.12 21.12
N ALA A 175 16.58 12.07 21.82
CA ALA A 175 17.88 12.49 21.29
C ALA A 175 18.31 11.67 20.07
N LEU A 176 18.01 10.36 20.05
CA LEU A 176 18.26 9.50 18.88
C LEU A 176 17.47 9.97 17.66
N SER A 177 16.16 10.24 17.82
CA SER A 177 15.33 10.72 16.70
C SER A 177 15.81 12.07 16.15
N GLN A 178 16.21 12.99 17.03
CA GLN A 178 16.75 14.29 16.61
C GLN A 178 18.08 14.14 15.88
N PHE A 179 19.02 13.35 16.43
CA PHE A 179 20.28 13.07 15.75
C PHE A 179 20.08 12.45 14.36
N MET A 180 19.16 11.50 14.22
CA MET A 180 18.85 10.88 12.94
C MET A 180 18.29 11.91 11.94
N LEU A 181 17.33 12.75 12.35
CA LEU A 181 16.79 13.81 11.49
C LEU A 181 17.88 14.78 11.05
N ASP A 182 18.64 15.35 11.99
CA ASP A 182 19.71 16.31 11.72
C ASP A 182 20.74 15.70 10.74
N LEU A 183 21.12 14.44 10.94
CA LEU A 183 22.03 13.73 10.04
C LEU A 183 21.47 13.66 8.61
N HIS A 184 20.19 13.30 8.44
CA HIS A 184 19.59 13.15 7.12
C HIS A 184 19.35 14.49 6.41
N THR A 185 18.96 15.52 7.14
CA THR A 185 18.66 16.84 6.59
C THR A 185 19.94 17.64 6.29
N GLU A 186 20.89 17.66 7.22
CA GLU A 186 22.11 18.46 7.10
C GLU A 186 23.17 17.82 6.21
N GLN A 187 23.30 16.49 6.22
CA GLN A 187 24.39 15.79 5.54
C GLN A 187 23.94 14.99 4.32
N HIS A 188 22.71 14.49 4.30
CA HIS A 188 22.23 13.61 3.24
C HIS A 188 21.27 14.30 2.26
N GLY A 189 20.91 15.58 2.46
CA GLY A 189 20.09 16.35 1.53
C GLY A 189 18.64 15.89 1.45
N TYR A 190 18.08 15.40 2.56
CA TYR A 190 16.65 15.11 2.67
C TYR A 190 15.89 16.35 3.17
N SER A 191 14.71 16.60 2.60
CA SER A 191 13.76 17.57 3.16
C SER A 191 13.02 16.94 4.33
N GLU A 192 12.95 17.65 5.46
CA GLU A 192 12.16 17.23 6.61
C GLU A 192 10.67 17.50 6.39
N ASN A 193 9.81 16.57 6.81
CA ASN A 193 8.37 16.65 6.65
C ASN A 193 7.65 16.26 7.95
N TYR A 194 6.66 17.05 8.32
CA TYR A 194 5.64 16.64 9.29
C TYR A 194 4.40 16.16 8.53
N VAL A 195 3.96 14.92 8.80
CA VAL A 195 2.89 14.25 8.03
C VAL A 195 1.73 13.81 8.93
N PRO A 196 0.49 13.68 8.39
CA PRO A 196 -0.61 13.07 9.12
C PRO A 196 -0.32 11.61 9.52
N TYR A 197 -0.75 11.22 10.73
CA TYR A 197 -0.62 9.84 11.21
C TYR A 197 -1.87 8.98 10.97
N LEU A 198 -2.97 9.62 10.55
CA LEU A 198 -4.16 8.96 10.03
C LEU A 198 -4.23 9.22 8.53
N VAL A 199 -4.45 8.17 7.75
CA VAL A 199 -4.51 8.24 6.29
C VAL A 199 -5.76 7.54 5.76
N ASN A 200 -6.25 8.00 4.62
CA ASN A 200 -7.38 7.39 3.92
C ASN A 200 -6.99 6.11 3.16
N GLN A 201 -8.00 5.39 2.68
CA GLN A 201 -7.83 4.12 1.97
C GLN A 201 -6.94 4.26 0.72
N ASP A 202 -7.14 5.30 -0.10
CA ASP A 202 -6.36 5.52 -1.32
C ASP A 202 -4.85 5.57 -1.04
N THR A 203 -4.47 6.13 0.11
CA THR A 203 -3.06 6.28 0.50
C THR A 203 -2.43 4.93 0.82
N LEU A 204 -3.19 4.05 1.48
CA LEU A 204 -2.77 2.68 1.78
C LEU A 204 -2.76 1.78 0.53
N TYR A 205 -3.65 2.02 -0.44
CA TYR A 205 -3.57 1.38 -1.75
C TYR A 205 -2.32 1.82 -2.52
N GLY A 206 -1.99 3.11 -2.47
CA GLY A 206 -0.84 3.68 -3.18
C GLY A 206 0.51 3.04 -2.79
N THR A 207 0.66 2.65 -1.52
CA THR A 207 1.88 2.02 -0.99
C THR A 207 1.74 0.52 -0.69
N GLY A 208 0.62 -0.09 -1.08
CA GLY A 208 0.45 -1.54 -1.12
C GLY A 208 0.08 -2.22 0.21
N GLN A 209 -0.21 -1.47 1.28
CA GLN A 209 -0.77 -2.07 2.50
C GLN A 209 -2.18 -2.60 2.24
N LEU A 210 -2.97 -1.90 1.41
CA LEU A 210 -4.24 -2.41 0.93
C LEU A 210 -4.13 -2.97 -0.50
N PRO A 211 -4.88 -4.03 -0.82
CA PRO A 211 -5.90 -4.68 0.02
C PRO A 211 -5.37 -5.82 0.91
N LYS A 212 -4.12 -6.27 0.71
CA LYS A 212 -3.61 -7.55 1.24
C LYS A 212 -3.33 -7.55 2.74
N PHE A 213 -2.88 -6.43 3.29
CA PHE A 213 -2.38 -6.32 4.66
C PHE A 213 -3.32 -5.48 5.56
N ALA A 214 -4.62 -5.46 5.25
CA ALA A 214 -5.61 -4.71 6.03
C ALA A 214 -5.62 -5.12 7.52
N GLY A 215 -5.36 -6.41 7.82
CA GLY A 215 -5.29 -6.94 9.18
C GLY A 215 -4.04 -6.52 9.96
N ASP A 216 -3.04 -5.97 9.29
CA ASP A 216 -1.79 -5.50 9.92
C ASP A 216 -1.89 -4.06 10.44
N LEU A 217 -3.03 -3.39 10.17
CA LEU A 217 -3.27 -1.99 10.45
C LEU A 217 -4.26 -1.78 11.61
N PHE A 218 -4.13 -0.66 12.32
CA PHE A 218 -5.16 -0.15 13.22
C PHE A 218 -6.10 0.77 12.44
N HIS A 219 -7.40 0.46 12.43
CA HIS A 219 -8.43 1.25 11.78
C HIS A 219 -9.22 2.07 12.79
N THR A 220 -9.53 3.32 12.46
CA THR A 220 -10.45 4.13 13.26
C THR A 220 -11.88 3.88 12.82
N ARG A 221 -12.83 4.03 13.75
CA ARG A 221 -14.23 4.13 13.35
C ARG A 221 -14.45 5.46 12.61
N PRO A 222 -15.34 5.50 11.61
CA PRO A 222 -15.76 6.76 11.02
C PRO A 222 -16.28 7.73 12.09
N LEU A 223 -15.99 9.01 11.89
CA LEU A 223 -16.56 10.10 12.65
C LEU A 223 -18.04 10.27 12.27
N GLU A 224 -18.89 10.61 13.24
CA GLU A 224 -20.33 10.75 13.00
C GLU A 224 -20.66 11.84 11.96
N GLU A 225 -19.94 12.95 11.99
CA GLU A 225 -20.14 14.09 11.07
C GLU A 225 -19.60 13.82 9.65
N GLU A 226 -18.77 12.79 9.48
CA GLU A 226 -18.07 12.44 8.23
C GLU A 226 -18.19 10.93 7.94
N ALA A 227 -19.36 10.34 8.19
CA ALA A 227 -19.52 8.87 8.23
C ALA A 227 -19.05 8.16 6.94
N ASP A 228 -19.24 8.79 5.78
CA ASP A 228 -18.88 8.19 4.49
C ASP A 228 -17.42 8.46 4.08
N THR A 229 -16.75 9.45 4.66
CA THR A 229 -15.43 9.94 4.21
C THR A 229 -14.30 9.73 5.21
N SER A 230 -14.62 9.44 6.48
CA SER A 230 -13.64 9.33 7.58
C SER A 230 -13.18 7.90 7.89
N ASN A 231 -13.05 7.07 6.85
CA ASN A 231 -12.49 5.71 6.96
C ASN A 231 -10.96 5.73 6.96
N TYR A 232 -10.36 6.02 8.13
CA TYR A 232 -8.92 6.14 8.29
C TYR A 232 -8.26 4.93 8.96
N ALA A 233 -6.96 4.77 8.69
CA ALA A 233 -6.08 3.91 9.46
C ALA A 233 -4.88 4.68 9.99
N LEU A 234 -4.34 4.25 11.13
CA LEU A 234 -3.06 4.73 11.63
C LEU A 234 -1.92 4.20 10.76
N ILE A 235 -0.95 5.06 10.45
CA ILE A 235 0.17 4.71 9.57
C ILE A 235 1.09 3.63 10.18
N PRO A 236 1.46 2.57 9.45
CA PRO A 236 2.44 1.57 9.92
C PRO A 236 3.89 2.00 9.70
N THR A 237 4.09 3.10 8.98
CA THR A 237 5.36 3.75 8.64
C THR A 237 5.08 5.11 7.96
N ALA A 238 5.98 6.10 8.14
CA ALA A 238 5.96 7.35 7.38
C ALA A 238 6.13 7.18 5.86
N GLU A 239 6.61 6.02 5.38
CA GLU A 239 6.64 5.67 3.96
C GLU A 239 5.27 5.89 3.29
N VAL A 240 4.19 5.51 3.98
CA VAL A 240 2.82 5.59 3.49
C VAL A 240 2.44 7.03 3.12
N PRO A 241 2.45 8.01 4.04
CA PRO A 241 2.13 9.39 3.70
C PRO A 241 3.20 10.06 2.83
N LEU A 242 4.51 9.83 3.07
CA LEU A 242 5.58 10.51 2.31
C LEU A 242 5.55 10.14 0.83
N THR A 243 5.44 8.85 0.50
CA THR A 243 5.41 8.39 -0.90
C THR A 243 4.16 8.87 -1.62
N ASN A 244 3.03 9.01 -0.91
CA ASN A 244 1.79 9.49 -1.50
C ASN A 244 1.73 11.01 -1.69
N LEU A 245 2.72 11.78 -1.22
CA LEU A 245 2.79 13.22 -1.51
C LEU A 245 2.84 13.50 -3.01
N VAL A 246 3.43 12.59 -3.80
CA VAL A 246 3.52 12.70 -5.26
C VAL A 246 2.39 11.97 -6.02
N ARG A 247 1.37 11.48 -5.32
CA ARG A 247 0.29 10.70 -5.94
C ARG A 247 -0.52 11.57 -6.91
N GLY A 248 -0.58 11.14 -8.17
CA GLY A 248 -1.35 11.82 -9.21
C GLY A 248 -0.64 13.05 -9.79
N GLU A 249 0.63 13.26 -9.44
CA GLU A 249 1.44 14.35 -9.97
C GLU A 249 2.23 13.91 -11.21
N ILE A 250 2.53 14.88 -12.08
CA ILE A 250 3.52 14.75 -13.15
C ILE A 250 4.68 15.66 -12.75
N ILE A 251 5.81 15.04 -12.40
CA ILE A 251 7.00 15.73 -11.88
C ILE A 251 7.94 16.03 -13.05
N ASP A 252 8.54 17.22 -13.07
CA ASP A 252 9.60 17.55 -14.02
C ASP A 252 10.86 16.70 -13.72
N GLU A 253 11.52 16.15 -14.74
CA GLU A 253 12.71 15.33 -14.53
C GLU A 253 13.83 16.11 -13.81
N ASP A 254 13.88 17.44 -13.98
CA ASP A 254 14.87 18.30 -13.34
C ASP A 254 14.64 18.45 -11.82
N ASP A 255 13.43 18.16 -11.32
CA ASP A 255 13.10 18.18 -9.89
C ASP A 255 13.47 16.86 -9.17
N LEU A 256 13.92 15.84 -9.92
CA LEU A 256 14.33 14.55 -9.36
C LEU A 256 15.85 14.51 -9.05
N PRO A 257 16.28 13.88 -7.94
CA PRO A 257 15.47 13.11 -7.00
C PRO A 257 14.80 13.97 -5.91
N ILE A 258 13.54 13.66 -5.59
CA ILE A 258 12.87 14.21 -4.41
C ILE A 258 13.21 13.32 -3.21
N LYS A 259 13.84 13.90 -2.19
CA LYS A 259 14.32 13.18 -1.01
C LYS A 259 13.61 13.71 0.24
N MET A 260 12.87 12.84 0.93
CA MET A 260 12.05 13.22 2.07
C MET A 260 12.35 12.37 3.30
N THR A 261 12.42 13.00 4.48
CA THR A 261 12.54 12.32 5.77
C THR A 261 11.47 12.80 6.75
N ALA A 262 11.05 11.92 7.66
CA ALA A 262 10.10 12.25 8.72
C ALA A 262 10.34 11.36 9.95
N HIS A 263 10.18 11.94 11.14
CA HIS A 263 10.08 11.21 12.41
C HIS A 263 8.61 11.04 12.77
N THR A 264 8.12 9.80 12.81
CA THR A 264 6.71 9.53 13.17
C THR A 264 6.60 8.35 14.13
N PRO A 265 5.56 8.32 14.99
CA PRO A 265 5.10 7.07 15.55
C PRO A 265 4.55 6.17 14.42
N CYS A 266 4.77 4.87 14.55
CA CYS A 266 4.35 3.84 13.60
C CYS A 266 3.47 2.83 14.34
N PHE A 267 2.36 2.44 13.73
CA PHE A 267 1.33 1.59 14.36
C PHE A 267 1.13 0.29 13.59
N ARG A 268 1.35 -0.85 14.25
CA ARG A 268 1.20 -2.18 13.62
C ARG A 268 0.43 -3.13 14.53
N SER A 269 -0.53 -3.86 13.97
CA SER A 269 -1.28 -4.85 14.75
C SER A 269 -0.41 -6.05 15.16
N GLU A 270 0.73 -6.26 14.48
CA GLU A 270 1.64 -7.39 14.71
C GLU A 270 0.91 -8.74 14.71
N ALA A 271 -0.15 -8.85 13.91
CA ALA A 271 -0.91 -10.07 13.72
C ALA A 271 0.02 -11.23 13.27
N GLY A 272 -0.20 -12.42 13.82
CA GLY A 272 0.63 -13.60 13.50
C GLY A 272 1.97 -13.70 14.24
N SER A 273 2.32 -12.74 15.11
CA SER A 273 3.57 -12.76 15.90
C SER A 273 3.49 -13.50 17.24
N TYR A 274 2.51 -14.40 17.42
CA TYR A 274 2.29 -15.10 18.70
C TYR A 274 3.56 -15.83 19.17
N GLY A 275 4.02 -15.50 20.38
CA GLY A 275 5.19 -16.12 21.00
C GLY A 275 6.56 -15.61 20.53
N ARG A 276 6.63 -14.78 19.47
CA ARG A 276 7.89 -14.15 19.02
C ARG A 276 8.06 -12.76 19.64
N ASP A 277 9.28 -12.46 20.09
CA ASP A 277 9.69 -11.16 20.65
C ASP A 277 8.69 -10.62 21.68
N THR A 278 8.26 -11.47 22.61
CA THR A 278 7.20 -11.14 23.58
C THR A 278 7.68 -10.22 24.71
N ARG A 279 9.00 -10.13 24.91
CA ARG A 279 9.65 -9.31 25.95
C ARG A 279 10.47 -8.19 25.29
N GLY A 280 10.28 -6.96 25.77
CA GLY A 280 11.12 -5.83 25.40
C GLY A 280 10.55 -4.91 24.32
N LEU A 281 11.42 -4.24 23.57
CA LEU A 281 11.07 -3.12 22.67
C LEU A 281 11.11 -3.52 21.18
N ILE A 282 11.58 -4.73 20.86
CA ILE A 282 11.88 -5.15 19.49
C ILE A 282 10.62 -5.24 18.62
N ARG A 283 9.47 -5.61 19.21
CA ARG A 283 8.19 -5.77 18.49
C ARG A 283 7.02 -5.19 19.27
N MET A 284 6.77 -3.90 19.05
CA MET A 284 5.71 -3.13 19.72
C MET A 284 4.58 -2.77 18.74
N HIS A 285 3.36 -2.56 19.27
CA HIS A 285 2.25 -2.02 18.46
C HIS A 285 2.48 -0.57 18.06
N GLN A 286 3.24 0.18 18.89
CA GLN A 286 3.65 1.54 18.63
C GLN A 286 5.16 1.66 18.81
N PHE A 287 5.85 2.20 17.82
CA PHE A 287 7.29 2.50 17.87
C PHE A 287 7.59 3.74 17.03
N ASP A 288 8.68 4.45 17.35
CA ASP A 288 9.11 5.61 16.56
C ASP A 288 10.11 5.18 15.49
N LYS A 289 10.06 5.85 14.35
CA LYS A 289 10.99 5.65 13.25
C LYS A 289 11.28 6.96 12.53
N VAL A 290 12.53 7.15 12.15
CA VAL A 290 12.96 8.20 11.21
C VAL A 290 13.07 7.55 9.84
N GLU A 291 12.14 7.88 8.94
CA GLU A 291 12.06 7.27 7.62
C GLU A 291 12.80 8.09 6.57
N MET A 292 13.30 7.42 5.54
CA MET A 292 13.83 8.03 4.32
C MET A 292 13.04 7.53 3.12
N VAL A 293 12.52 8.44 2.31
CA VAL A 293 11.85 8.16 1.04
C VAL A 293 12.57 8.91 -0.07
N GLN A 294 12.76 8.25 -1.22
CA GLN A 294 13.28 8.88 -2.44
C GLN A 294 12.34 8.60 -3.60
N ILE A 295 11.99 9.65 -4.33
CA ILE A 295 11.35 9.56 -5.65
C ILE A 295 12.45 9.85 -6.67
N VAL A 296 12.75 8.89 -7.53
CA VAL A 296 13.92 8.90 -8.42
C VAL A 296 13.54 8.59 -9.86
N ARG A 297 14.46 8.87 -10.79
CA ARG A 297 14.33 8.43 -12.17
C ARG A 297 14.42 6.89 -12.23
N PRO A 298 13.64 6.21 -13.12
CA PRO A 298 13.69 4.75 -13.28
C PRO A 298 15.09 4.20 -13.61
#